data_AF-A0A0N4YBV8-F1
#
_entry.id   AF-A0A0N4YBV8-F1
#
_cell.length_a   1.000
_cell.length_b   1.000
_cell.length_c   1.000
_cell.angle_alpha   90.00
_cell.angle_beta   90.00
_cell.angle_gamma   90.00
#
_symmetry.space_group_name_H-M   'P 1'
#
loop_
_entity.id
_entity.type
_entity.pdbx_description
1 polymer ?
#
loop_
_entity_poly.entity_id
_entity_poly.type
_entity_poly.pdbx_seq_one_letter_code
_entity_poly.pdbx_strand_id
1 'polypeptide(L)'
;MLALCEESKEAGIKTLVMLDDQGEQLERCEGALDTINTDMKEAEEHLKGMENVFSETLDLFRADDFEKNSEYAKAWKKDDDGGVISDQPRITVGDSSMGPQGGYVTRITNDAREDEMDENIQQVSTMVGNLRNMAIDMSTEVSNQNRQLDRIHDKVCFNCSLVSFSLLGSDLVVNLWVTFATNW
;
A
#
# COMPACT_ATOMS: atom_id res chain seq x y z
N MET A 1 14.16 30.19 -14.43
CA MET A 1 14.64 28.90 -13.86
C MET A 1 14.33 28.84 -12.37
N LEU A 2 14.77 29.80 -11.56
CA LEU A 2 14.42 29.91 -10.14
C LEU A 2 12.91 29.75 -9.87
N ALA A 3 12.06 30.55 -10.52
CA ALA A 3 10.60 30.47 -10.34
C ALA A 3 10.00 29.08 -10.66
N LEU A 4 10.49 28.41 -11.72
CA LEU A 4 10.02 27.06 -12.08
C LEU A 4 10.48 26.01 -11.06
N CYS A 5 11.70 26.15 -10.52
CA CYS A 5 12.20 25.27 -9.46
C CYS A 5 11.44 25.47 -8.15
N GLU A 6 11.06 26.70 -7.83
CA GLU A 6 10.25 27.03 -6.65
C GLU A 6 8.83 26.47 -6.78
N GLU A 7 8.18 26.65 -7.93
CA GLU A 7 6.88 26.04 -8.24
C GLU A 7 6.94 24.50 -8.18
N SER A 8 7.99 23.90 -8.74
CA SER A 8 8.22 22.44 -8.68
C SER A 8 8.41 21.94 -7.25
N LYS A 9 9.08 22.73 -6.40
CA LYS A 9 9.26 22.40 -4.99
C LYS A 9 7.92 22.44 -4.26
N GLU A 10 7.11 23.45 -4.47
CA GLU A 10 5.79 23.55 -3.84
C GLU A 10 4.88 22.38 -4.26
N ALA A 11 4.86 22.04 -5.55
CA ALA A 11 4.13 20.88 -6.04
C ALA A 11 4.65 19.56 -5.46
N GLY A 12 5.98 19.42 -5.33
CA GLY A 12 6.63 18.27 -4.69
C GLY A 12 6.22 18.11 -3.23
N ILE A 13 6.21 19.20 -2.45
CA ILE A 13 5.77 19.18 -1.04
C ILE A 13 4.30 18.76 -0.94
N LYS A 14 3.41 19.33 -1.76
CA LYS A 14 2.00 18.92 -1.79
C LYS A 14 1.85 17.43 -2.09
N THR A 15 2.67 16.91 -3.00
CA THR A 15 2.63 15.49 -3.37
C THR A 15 3.10 14.60 -2.22
N LEU A 16 4.16 14.97 -1.52
CA LEU A 16 4.64 14.24 -0.34
C LEU A 16 3.57 14.19 0.77
N VAL A 17 2.88 15.30 1.04
CA VAL A 17 1.78 15.33 2.02
C VAL A 17 0.64 14.40 1.60
N MET A 18 0.25 14.43 0.32
CA MET A 18 -0.78 13.52 -0.18
C MET A 18 -0.36 12.05 -0.10
N LEU A 19 0.91 11.72 -0.32
CA LEU A 19 1.42 10.36 -0.15
C LEU A 19 1.37 9.92 1.31
N ASP A 20 1.72 10.80 2.25
CA ASP A 20 1.61 10.54 3.69
C ASP A 20 0.16 10.25 4.10
N ASP A 21 -0.78 11.11 3.70
CA ASP A 21 -2.21 10.93 3.94
C ASP A 21 -2.76 9.63 3.32
N GLN A 22 -2.25 9.25 2.14
CA GLN A 22 -2.61 7.99 1.48
C GLN A 22 -2.06 6.78 2.23
N GLY A 23 -0.82 6.86 2.73
CA GLY A 23 -0.21 5.81 3.54
C GLY A 23 -1.03 5.53 4.81
N GLU A 24 -1.47 6.58 5.51
CA GLU A 24 -2.32 6.43 6.69
C GLU A 24 -3.68 5.78 6.35
N GLN A 25 -4.27 6.13 5.21
CA GLN A 25 -5.51 5.50 4.76
C GLN A 25 -5.34 4.01 4.45
N LEU A 26 -4.21 3.61 3.86
CA LEU A 26 -3.89 2.21 3.62
C LEU A 26 -3.71 1.44 4.93
N GLU A 27 -3.05 2.03 5.93
CA GLU A 27 -2.92 1.43 7.26
C GLU A 27 -4.29 1.22 7.93
N ARG A 28 -5.17 2.23 7.89
CA ARG A 28 -6.54 2.09 8.39
C ARG A 28 -7.34 1.01 7.65
N CYS A 29 -7.17 0.92 6.33
CA CYS A 29 -7.84 -0.10 5.51
C CYS A 29 -7.34 -1.50 5.85
N GLU A 30 -6.03 -1.68 6.00
CA GLU A 30 -5.42 -2.95 6.39
C GLU A 30 -5.94 -3.39 7.77
N GLY A 31 -5.97 -2.48 8.77
CA GLY A 31 -6.53 -2.79 10.09
C GLY A 31 -8.03 -3.12 10.09
N ALA A 32 -8.82 -2.47 9.22
CA ALA A 32 -10.23 -2.82 9.05
C ALA A 32 -10.40 -4.23 8.45
N LEU A 33 -9.53 -4.64 7.51
CA LEU A 33 -9.55 -5.99 6.94
C LEU A 33 -9.15 -7.06 7.97
N ASP A 34 -8.23 -6.74 8.88
CA ASP A 34 -7.84 -7.61 9.99
C ASP A 34 -9.01 -7.82 10.97
N THR A 35 -9.79 -6.76 11.20
CA THR A 35 -11.03 -6.83 12.00
C THR A 35 -12.06 -7.72 11.32
N ILE A 36 -12.34 -7.52 10.03
CA ILE A 36 -13.28 -8.35 9.26
C ILE A 36 -12.87 -9.83 9.30
N ASN A 37 -11.58 -10.12 9.16
CA ASN A 37 -11.10 -11.51 9.24
C ASN A 37 -11.34 -12.13 10.62
N THR A 38 -11.22 -11.34 11.69
CA THR A 38 -11.54 -11.80 13.05
C THR A 38 -13.04 -12.06 13.21
N ASP A 39 -13.87 -11.13 12.76
CA ASP A 39 -15.34 -11.25 12.81
C ASP A 39 -15.82 -12.46 11.98
N MET A 40 -15.20 -12.71 10.83
CA MET A 40 -15.53 -13.87 10.00
C MET A 40 -15.18 -15.20 10.67
N LYS A 41 -14.09 -15.27 11.43
CA LYS A 41 -13.74 -16.47 12.23
C LYS A 41 -14.77 -16.72 13.33
N GLU A 42 -15.19 -15.68 14.03
CA GLU A 42 -16.24 -15.79 15.06
C GLU A 42 -17.58 -16.22 14.44
N ALA A 43 -17.96 -15.64 13.30
CA ALA A 43 -19.15 -16.03 12.55
C ALA A 43 -19.10 -17.51 12.10
N GLU A 44 -17.94 -18.01 11.67
CA GLU A 44 -17.75 -19.42 11.33
C GLU A 44 -17.92 -20.34 12.55
N GLU A 45 -17.36 -19.96 13.71
CA GLU A 45 -17.52 -20.72 14.96
C GLU A 45 -19.00 -20.79 15.38
N HIS A 46 -19.73 -19.67 15.27
CA HIS A 46 -21.17 -19.65 15.53
C HIS A 46 -21.97 -20.53 14.57
N LEU A 47 -21.63 -20.53 13.28
CA LEU A 47 -22.27 -21.41 12.28
C LEU A 47 -21.99 -22.89 12.57
N LYS A 48 -20.74 -23.25 12.90
CA LYS A 48 -20.36 -24.60 13.34
C LYS A 48 -21.08 -25.01 14.63
N GLY A 49 -21.23 -24.09 15.58
CA GLY A 49 -22.01 -24.32 16.80
C GLY A 49 -23.49 -24.62 16.53
N MET A 50 -24.05 -24.04 15.47
CA MET A 50 -25.45 -24.21 15.04
C MET A 50 -25.68 -25.50 14.23
N GLU A 51 -24.63 -26.09 13.63
CA GLU A 51 -24.67 -27.39 12.93
C GLU A 51 -25.22 -28.52 13.83
N ASN A 52 -24.99 -28.43 15.14
CA ASN A 52 -25.50 -29.39 16.14
C ASN A 52 -27.04 -29.46 16.19
N VAL A 53 -27.78 -28.49 15.64
CA VAL A 53 -29.25 -28.48 15.59
C VAL A 53 -29.79 -29.20 14.34
N PHE A 54 -28.99 -29.39 13.28
CA PHE A 54 -29.42 -29.93 11.98
C PHE A 54 -28.51 -31.07 11.45
N SER A 55 -28.01 -31.92 12.35
CA SER A 55 -26.96 -32.92 12.05
C SER A 55 -27.30 -33.98 10.97
N GLU A 56 -28.57 -34.19 10.62
CA GLU A 56 -28.95 -35.23 9.64
C GLU A 56 -29.08 -34.72 8.18
N THR A 57 -29.03 -33.40 7.94
CA THR A 57 -29.20 -32.83 6.58
C THR A 57 -28.05 -31.95 6.10
N LEU A 58 -27.04 -31.69 6.93
CA LEU A 58 -25.96 -30.74 6.66
C LEU A 58 -24.56 -31.37 6.45
N ASP A 59 -24.44 -32.65 6.07
CA ASP A 59 -23.14 -33.25 5.66
C ASP A 59 -22.46 -32.51 4.49
N LEU A 60 -23.19 -31.61 3.80
CA LEU A 60 -22.67 -30.69 2.79
C LEU A 60 -21.89 -29.48 3.35
N PHE A 61 -21.99 -29.20 4.66
CA PHE A 61 -21.35 -28.08 5.36
C PHE A 61 -20.22 -28.50 6.28
N ARG A 62 -19.60 -29.64 5.99
CA ARG A 62 -18.29 -29.94 6.57
C ARG A 62 -17.29 -28.93 5.99
N ALA A 63 -17.30 -27.72 6.55
CA ALA A 63 -16.38 -26.65 6.24
C ALA A 63 -15.03 -27.14 6.74
N ASP A 64 -14.24 -27.71 5.83
CA ASP A 64 -12.83 -27.98 6.06
C ASP A 64 -12.20 -26.74 6.69
N ASP A 65 -11.40 -26.94 7.75
CA ASP A 65 -10.86 -25.85 8.56
C ASP A 65 -10.32 -24.72 7.67
N PHE A 66 -10.98 -23.58 7.74
CA PHE A 66 -10.73 -22.38 6.95
C PHE A 66 -9.27 -21.90 7.00
N GLU A 67 -8.57 -22.12 8.13
CA GLU A 67 -7.14 -21.83 8.28
C GLU A 67 -6.21 -22.76 7.47
N LYS A 68 -6.70 -23.90 6.98
CA LYS A 68 -5.95 -24.84 6.13
C LYS A 68 -6.02 -24.47 4.65
N ASN A 69 -6.82 -23.49 4.25
CA ASN A 69 -6.87 -23.04 2.86
C ASN A 69 -5.54 -22.37 2.48
N SER A 70 -4.93 -22.84 1.39
CA SER A 70 -3.76 -22.23 0.74
C SER A 70 -3.92 -20.72 0.52
N GLU A 71 -5.14 -20.26 0.23
CA GLU A 71 -5.44 -18.84 0.01
C GLU A 71 -5.43 -18.02 1.32
N TYR A 72 -5.85 -18.62 2.45
CA TYR A 72 -5.74 -18.00 3.78
C TYR A 72 -4.27 -17.75 4.12
N ALA A 73 -3.42 -18.78 3.94
CA ALA A 73 -2.00 -18.66 4.20
C ALA A 73 -1.34 -17.60 3.29
N LYS A 74 -1.76 -17.49 2.03
CA LYS A 74 -1.24 -16.46 1.13
C LYS A 74 -1.60 -15.03 1.57
N ALA A 75 -2.82 -14.81 2.05
CA ALA A 75 -3.27 -13.48 2.48
C ALA A 75 -2.79 -13.09 3.90
N TRP A 76 -2.62 -14.07 4.80
CA TRP A 76 -2.43 -13.84 6.24
C TRP A 76 -1.15 -14.43 6.83
N LYS A 77 -0.47 -15.35 6.14
CA LYS A 77 0.80 -15.98 6.57
C LYS A 77 1.98 -15.58 5.68
N LYS A 78 1.78 -14.71 4.68
CA LYS A 78 2.86 -14.21 3.85
C LYS A 78 3.67 -13.18 4.63
N ASP A 79 4.47 -13.69 5.57
CA ASP A 79 5.66 -13.04 6.07
C ASP A 79 6.64 -12.96 4.89
N ASP A 80 6.54 -11.92 4.07
CA ASP A 80 7.65 -11.52 3.22
C ASP A 80 8.19 -10.21 3.80
N ASP A 81 9.12 -10.44 4.73
CA ASP A 81 10.17 -9.56 5.19
C ASP A 81 10.43 -8.40 4.23
N GLY A 82 10.47 -7.20 4.82
CA GLY A 82 10.75 -5.93 4.17
C GLY A 82 11.85 -6.00 3.12
N GLY A 83 11.46 -6.34 1.89
CA GLY A 83 12.39 -6.44 0.78
C GLY A 83 13.02 -5.09 0.57
N VAL A 84 14.29 -4.93 0.93
CA VAL A 84 15.06 -3.71 0.67
C VAL A 84 14.81 -3.30 -0.78
N ILE A 85 14.24 -2.12 -0.99
CA ILE A 85 13.95 -1.56 -2.32
C ILE A 85 15.29 -1.50 -3.06
N SER A 86 15.56 -2.51 -3.88
CA SER A 86 16.86 -2.68 -4.54
C SER A 86 17.02 -1.70 -5.71
N ASP A 87 15.92 -1.09 -6.16
CA ASP A 87 15.87 -0.06 -7.20
C ASP A 87 15.97 1.37 -6.65
N GLN A 88 16.32 1.56 -5.37
CA GLN A 88 16.71 2.88 -4.93
C GLN A 88 17.97 3.29 -5.71
N PRO A 89 18.02 4.49 -6.30
CA PRO A 89 19.19 4.94 -7.03
C PRO A 89 20.39 4.96 -6.08
N ARG A 90 21.25 3.93 -6.22
CA ARG A 90 22.44 3.76 -5.41
C ARG A 90 23.31 5.00 -5.57
N ILE A 91 23.46 5.77 -4.49
CA ILE A 91 24.51 6.78 -4.40
C ILE A 91 25.83 5.99 -4.37
N THR A 92 26.43 5.76 -5.53
CA THR A 92 27.88 5.62 -5.56
C THR A 92 28.42 6.97 -5.13
N VAL A 93 28.85 7.07 -3.87
CA VAL A 93 29.80 8.10 -3.40
C VAL A 93 31.13 7.80 -4.09
N GLY A 94 31.14 7.91 -5.41
CA GLY A 94 32.35 7.95 -6.22
C GLY A 94 32.79 9.40 -6.21
N ASP A 95 33.70 9.70 -5.29
CA ASP A 95 34.73 10.72 -5.45
C ASP A 95 34.28 12.00 -6.18
N SER A 96 33.71 12.96 -5.43
CA SER A 96 33.43 14.32 -5.92
C SER A 96 34.72 15.15 -6.13
N SER A 97 35.80 14.56 -6.63
CA SER A 97 37.08 15.24 -6.84
C SER A 97 37.22 15.91 -8.21
N MET A 98 36.23 15.83 -9.11
CA MET A 98 36.34 16.41 -10.46
C MET A 98 35.01 17.02 -10.95
N GLY A 99 34.48 18.00 -10.22
CA GLY A 99 33.57 19.00 -10.78
C GLY A 99 34.37 20.24 -11.18
N PRO A 100 34.08 20.92 -12.30
CA PRO A 100 34.83 22.10 -12.73
C PRO A 100 34.86 23.14 -11.61
N GLN A 101 36.06 23.46 -11.14
CA GLN A 101 36.35 24.35 -10.02
C GLN A 101 36.19 25.83 -10.39
N GLY A 102 35.38 26.12 -11.40
CA GLY A 102 34.95 27.44 -11.84
C GLY A 102 33.44 27.51 -11.76
N GLY A 103 32.90 28.69 -11.40
CA GLY A 103 31.46 28.92 -11.25
C GLY A 103 30.61 28.31 -12.37
N TYR A 104 29.33 28.09 -12.07
CA TYR A 104 28.37 27.49 -12.99
C TYR A 104 28.26 28.26 -14.32
N VAL A 105 28.72 29.52 -14.34
CA VAL A 105 28.82 30.37 -15.53
C VAL A 105 30.29 30.63 -15.91
N THR A 106 30.65 30.36 -17.16
CA THR A 106 31.93 30.80 -17.73
C THR A 106 31.94 32.32 -17.84
N ARG A 107 32.84 33.00 -17.12
CA ARG A 107 32.97 34.47 -17.15
C ARG A 107 33.55 34.95 -18.48
N ILE A 108 32.85 35.82 -19.19
CA ILE A 108 33.27 36.38 -20.49
C ILE A 108 33.52 37.89 -20.37
N THR A 109 32.57 38.63 -19.78
CA THR A 109 32.69 40.09 -19.56
C THR A 109 33.05 40.46 -18.13
N ASN A 110 32.96 39.52 -17.18
CA ASN A 110 33.24 39.72 -15.76
C ASN A 110 32.46 40.92 -15.19
N ASP A 111 31.19 41.03 -15.58
CA ASP A 111 30.28 42.08 -15.16
C ASP A 111 29.34 41.61 -14.04
N ALA A 112 28.69 42.56 -13.36
CA ALA A 112 27.79 42.26 -12.25
C ALA A 112 26.57 41.39 -12.66
N ARG A 113 26.29 41.28 -13.96
CA ARG A 113 25.18 40.46 -14.48
C ARG A 113 25.58 38.99 -14.60
N GLU A 114 26.83 38.70 -14.95
CA GLU A 114 27.40 37.35 -14.87
C GLU A 114 27.49 36.87 -13.41
N ASP A 115 27.84 37.75 -12.47
CA ASP A 115 27.86 37.42 -11.03
C ASP A 115 26.45 37.08 -10.49
N GLU A 116 25.44 37.86 -10.84
CA GLU A 116 24.04 37.58 -10.48
C GLU A 116 23.55 36.26 -11.11
N MET A 117 23.96 35.95 -12.35
CA MET A 117 23.63 34.68 -12.99
C MET A 117 24.31 33.49 -12.29
N ASP A 118 25.57 33.61 -11.88
CA ASP A 118 26.27 32.54 -11.17
C ASP A 118 25.63 32.27 -9.79
N GLU A 119 25.25 33.32 -9.06
CA GLU A 119 24.53 33.22 -7.79
C GLU A 119 23.14 32.59 -7.98
N ASN A 120 22.38 33.04 -8.99
CA ASN A 120 21.07 32.50 -9.30
C ASN A 120 21.14 31.03 -9.72
N ILE A 121 22.15 30.61 -10.50
CA ILE A 121 22.32 29.19 -10.87
C ILE A 121 22.79 28.35 -9.68
N GLN A 122 23.62 28.89 -8.79
CA GLN A 122 23.99 28.20 -7.55
C GLN A 122 22.77 27.93 -6.65
N GLN A 123 21.85 28.90 -6.56
CA GLN A 123 20.57 28.71 -5.87
C GLN A 123 19.71 27.63 -6.55
N VAL A 124 19.61 27.64 -7.89
CA VAL A 124 18.93 26.58 -8.64
C VAL A 124 19.56 25.21 -8.38
N SER A 125 20.88 25.08 -8.40
CA SER A 125 21.60 23.82 -8.13
C SER A 125 21.22 23.23 -6.77
N THR A 126 21.12 24.09 -5.75
CA THR A 126 20.67 23.70 -4.41
C THR A 126 19.21 23.24 -4.42
N MET A 127 18.32 23.98 -5.10
CA MET A 127 16.90 23.59 -5.21
C MET A 127 16.70 22.28 -5.96
N VAL A 128 17.48 22.03 -7.03
CA VAL A 128 17.47 20.76 -7.78
C VAL A 128 17.95 19.62 -6.89
N GLY A 129 18.96 19.83 -6.06
CA GLY A 129 19.38 18.86 -5.05
C GLY A 129 18.26 18.48 -4.08
N ASN A 130 17.51 19.46 -3.60
CA ASN A 130 16.35 19.21 -2.72
C ASN A 130 15.21 18.49 -3.44
N LEU A 131 14.90 18.87 -4.69
CA LEU A 131 13.92 18.19 -5.53
C LEU A 131 14.29 16.71 -5.75
N ARG A 132 15.57 16.42 -5.95
CA ARG A 132 16.07 15.04 -6.09
C ARG A 132 15.82 14.22 -4.83
N ASN A 133 16.08 14.77 -3.66
CA ASN A 133 15.83 14.08 -2.40
C ASN A 133 14.33 13.79 -2.22
N MET A 134 13.46 14.78 -2.46
CA MET A 134 12.01 14.57 -2.43
C MET A 134 11.54 13.51 -3.43
N ALA A 135 12.11 13.46 -4.64
CA ALA A 135 11.79 12.42 -5.61
C ALA A 135 12.21 11.01 -5.13
N ILE A 136 13.31 10.89 -4.39
CA ILE A 136 13.74 9.62 -3.79
C ILE A 136 12.77 9.21 -2.67
N ASP A 137 12.39 10.14 -1.80
CA ASP A 137 11.46 9.88 -0.70
C ASP A 137 10.09 9.45 -1.26
N MET A 138 9.55 10.20 -2.23
CA MET A 138 8.33 9.84 -2.94
C MET A 138 8.41 8.46 -3.59
N SER A 139 9.51 8.13 -4.27
CA SER A 139 9.68 6.84 -4.95
C SER A 139 9.70 5.67 -3.95
N THR A 140 10.37 5.88 -2.82
CA THR A 140 10.46 4.89 -1.74
C THR A 140 9.10 4.66 -1.11
N GLU A 141 8.39 5.75 -0.82
CA GLU A 141 7.05 5.69 -0.22
C GLU A 141 6.03 5.02 -1.15
N VAL A 142 6.00 5.39 -2.44
CA VAL A 142 5.14 4.73 -3.44
C VAL A 142 5.45 3.24 -3.55
N SER A 143 6.74 2.86 -3.51
CA SER A 143 7.14 1.44 -3.55
C SER A 143 6.66 0.67 -2.32
N ASN A 144 6.70 1.30 -1.13
CA ASN A 144 6.18 0.71 0.11
C ASN A 144 4.65 0.56 0.05
N GLN A 145 3.95 1.61 -0.36
CA GLN A 145 2.49 1.62 -0.50
C GLN A 145 2.01 0.60 -1.53
N ASN A 146 2.71 0.43 -2.66
CA ASN A 146 2.35 -0.59 -3.65
C ASN A 146 2.41 -2.02 -3.07
N ARG A 147 3.41 -2.32 -2.26
CA ARG A 147 3.48 -3.63 -1.59
C ARG A 147 2.39 -3.79 -0.53
N GLN A 148 2.03 -2.72 0.17
CA GLN A 148 0.91 -2.73 1.09
C GLN A 148 -0.42 -2.98 0.35
N LEU A 149 -0.61 -2.33 -0.80
CA LEU A 149 -1.76 -2.55 -1.67
C LEU A 149 -1.87 -4.01 -2.14
N ASP A 150 -0.76 -4.66 -2.50
CA ASP A 150 -0.77 -6.07 -2.87
C ASP A 150 -1.27 -6.97 -1.72
N ARG A 151 -0.82 -6.71 -0.48
CA ARG A 151 -1.30 -7.43 0.72
C ARG A 151 -2.77 -7.16 0.99
N ILE A 152 -3.19 -5.89 0.93
CA ILE A 152 -4.59 -5.49 1.09
C ILE A 152 -5.46 -6.18 0.04
N HIS A 153 -5.02 -6.23 -1.21
CA HIS A 153 -5.74 -6.89 -2.29
C HIS A 153 -5.93 -8.39 -2.02
N ASP A 154 -4.87 -9.09 -1.60
CA ASP A 154 -4.97 -10.51 -1.23
C ASP A 154 -5.93 -10.71 -0.04
N LYS A 155 -5.86 -9.86 1.01
CA LYS A 155 -6.80 -9.88 2.16
C LYS A 155 -8.24 -9.61 1.74
N VAL A 156 -8.49 -8.64 0.85
CA VAL A 156 -9.84 -8.30 0.33
C VAL A 156 -10.42 -9.44 -0.48
N CYS A 157 -9.64 -10.01 -1.41
CA CYS A 157 -10.09 -11.11 -2.26
C CYS A 157 -10.56 -12.30 -1.40
N PHE A 158 -9.76 -12.61 -0.39
CA PHE A 158 -10.06 -13.68 0.54
C PHE A 158 -11.31 -13.41 1.40
N ASN A 159 -11.39 -12.22 2.02
CA ASN A 159 -12.58 -11.82 2.78
C ASN A 159 -13.86 -11.81 1.91
N CYS A 160 -13.77 -11.41 0.65
CA CYS A 160 -14.90 -11.43 -0.29
C CYS A 160 -15.40 -12.86 -0.56
N SER A 161 -14.48 -13.81 -0.75
CA SER A 161 -14.82 -15.23 -0.91
C SER A 161 -15.54 -15.77 0.32
N LEU A 162 -15.08 -15.38 1.52
CA LEU A 162 -15.68 -15.81 2.77
C LEU A 162 -17.10 -15.31 2.97
N VAL A 163 -17.30 -14.00 2.83
CA VAL A 163 -18.62 -13.40 2.98
C VAL A 163 -19.59 -14.04 1.99
N SER A 164 -19.14 -14.31 0.77
CA SER A 164 -19.95 -15.01 -0.24
C SER A 164 -20.35 -16.43 0.22
N PHE A 165 -19.42 -17.20 0.78
CA PHE A 165 -19.69 -18.55 1.30
C PHE A 165 -20.65 -18.52 2.49
N SER A 166 -20.45 -17.63 3.45
CA SER A 166 -21.30 -17.50 4.63
C SER A 166 -22.73 -17.09 4.26
N LEU A 167 -22.90 -16.16 3.32
CA LEU A 167 -24.22 -15.76 2.82
C LEU A 167 -24.97 -16.92 2.15
N LEU A 168 -24.29 -17.66 1.27
CA LEU A 168 -24.85 -18.87 0.64
C LEU A 168 -25.26 -19.92 1.69
N GLY A 169 -24.45 -20.08 2.73
CA GLY A 169 -24.75 -20.98 3.83
C GLY A 169 -26.03 -20.59 4.58
N SER A 170 -26.13 -19.32 4.98
CA SER A 170 -27.33 -18.81 5.65
C SER A 170 -28.59 -18.92 4.79
N ASP A 171 -28.49 -18.63 3.49
CA ASP A 171 -29.62 -18.74 2.55
C ASP A 171 -30.10 -20.18 2.42
N LEU A 172 -29.20 -21.16 2.37
CA LEU A 172 -29.57 -22.56 2.30
C LEU A 172 -30.30 -23.02 3.58
N VAL A 173 -29.78 -22.63 4.75
CA VAL A 173 -30.39 -22.97 6.05
C VAL A 173 -31.80 -22.38 6.16
N VAL A 174 -31.99 -21.12 5.78
CA VAL A 174 -33.31 -20.48 5.78
C VAL A 174 -34.25 -21.18 4.80
N ASN A 175 -33.80 -21.50 3.59
CA ASN A 175 -34.62 -22.20 2.60
C ASN A 175 -35.02 -23.62 3.04
N LEU A 176 -34.11 -24.37 3.65
CA LEU A 176 -34.39 -25.68 4.25
C LEU A 176 -35.44 -25.57 5.34
N TRP A 177 -35.31 -24.58 6.24
CA TRP A 177 -36.26 -24.36 7.32
C TRP A 177 -37.66 -24.00 6.80
N VAL A 178 -37.76 -23.08 5.84
CA VAL A 178 -39.03 -22.71 5.18
C VAL A 178 -39.65 -23.91 4.47
N THR A 179 -38.85 -24.72 3.78
CA THR A 179 -39.32 -25.93 3.10
C THR A 179 -39.85 -26.98 4.08
N PHE A 180 -39.20 -27.15 5.24
CA PHE A 180 -39.68 -28.04 6.28
C PHE A 180 -40.98 -27.53 6.92
N ALA A 181 -41.06 -26.23 7.21
CA ALA A 181 -42.22 -25.59 7.81
C ALA A 181 -43.46 -25.57 6.88
N THR A 182 -43.27 -25.62 5.56
CA THR A 182 -44.37 -25.62 4.57
C THR A 182 -44.85 -27.01 4.15
N ASN A 183 -44.09 -28.07 4.47
CA ASN A 183 -44.45 -29.46 4.21
C ASN A 183 -45.15 -30.15 5.40
N TRP A 184 -45.51 -29.40 6.45
CA TRP A 184 -46.29 -29.84 7.60
C TRP A 184 -47.58 -29.00 7.75
#